data_AF-A0A2D5QID8-F1
#
_entry.id   AF-A0A2D5QID8-F1
#
_cell.length_a   1.000
_cell.length_b   1.000
_cell.length_c   1.000
_cell.angle_alpha   90.00
_cell.angle_beta   90.00
_cell.angle_gamma   90.00
#
_symmetry.space_group_name_H-M   'P 1'
#
loop_
_entity.id
_entity.type
_entity.pdbx_description
1 polymer ?
#
loop_
_entity_poly.entity_id
_entity_poly.type
_entity_poly.pdbx_seq_one_letter_code
_entity_poly.pdbx_strand_id
1 'polypeptide(L)'
;MVVEVRKHLPLFLTDSDMVVIPVHVTNQRKSWDRYPINEAKLEYPLAYCHYRRLQDANLTEPGEPVLSIGIESKVICWLPLTRDVRRHYKLHWLIRGLRRMNEMGLHEKYSIAFPAIGVYEEDQIDPVNVYKSVKKYLGNGTFPVEFFIDF
;
A
#
# COMPACT_ATOMS: atom_id res chain seq x y z
N MET A 1 -4.00 -16.68 -12.17
CA MET A 1 -2.75 -16.55 -11.40
C MET A 1 -3.09 -16.31 -9.93
N VAL A 2 -2.18 -16.56 -8.99
CA VAL A 2 -2.51 -16.75 -7.57
C VAL A 2 -2.04 -15.55 -6.74
N VAL A 3 -2.88 -15.09 -5.82
CA VAL A 3 -2.45 -14.22 -4.70
C VAL A 3 -1.86 -15.15 -3.64
N GLU A 4 -0.58 -14.98 -3.35
CA GLU A 4 0.17 -15.85 -2.44
C GLU A 4 0.18 -15.27 -1.03
N VAL A 5 -0.27 -16.02 -0.04
CA VAL A 5 -0.25 -15.56 1.35
C VAL A 5 1.13 -15.80 1.95
N ARG A 6 1.82 -14.74 2.37
CA ARG A 6 3.12 -14.77 3.06
C ARG A 6 2.91 -14.48 4.55
N LYS A 7 3.53 -15.30 5.42
CA LYS A 7 3.30 -15.29 6.88
C LYS A 7 4.54 -14.98 7.74
N HIS A 8 5.75 -14.94 7.17
CA HIS A 8 7.00 -14.92 7.94
C HIS A 8 8.12 -14.06 7.34
N LEU A 9 7.79 -13.24 6.34
CA LEU A 9 8.77 -12.37 5.69
C LEU A 9 8.29 -10.92 5.86
N PRO A 10 9.10 -10.02 6.44
CA PRO A 10 8.75 -8.60 6.52
C PRO A 10 8.47 -8.03 5.13
N LEU A 11 7.47 -7.17 5.02
CA LEU A 11 7.03 -6.56 3.74
C LEU A 11 8.19 -5.97 2.93
N PHE A 12 9.18 -5.39 3.61
CA PHE A 12 10.32 -4.69 2.99
C PHE A 12 11.41 -5.62 2.46
N LEU A 13 11.49 -6.86 2.96
CA LEU A 13 12.48 -7.87 2.58
C LEU A 13 12.01 -8.80 1.44
N THR A 14 10.81 -8.59 0.91
CA THR A 14 10.30 -9.29 -0.29
C THR A 14 11.22 -9.12 -1.51
N ASP A 15 11.20 -10.06 -2.46
CA ASP A 15 11.82 -9.88 -3.78
C ASP A 15 10.88 -9.22 -4.79
N SER A 16 9.66 -8.84 -4.38
CA SER A 16 8.68 -8.19 -5.26
C SER A 16 9.19 -6.84 -5.78
N ASP A 17 8.93 -6.58 -7.06
CA ASP A 17 9.33 -5.34 -7.76
C ASP A 17 8.65 -4.09 -7.20
N MET A 18 7.42 -4.26 -6.70
CA MET A 18 6.59 -3.20 -6.15
C MET A 18 6.16 -3.51 -4.72
N VAL A 19 6.21 -2.50 -3.84
CA VAL A 19 5.68 -2.57 -2.47
C VAL A 19 4.52 -1.58 -2.33
N VAL A 20 3.37 -2.07 -1.84
CA VAL A 20 2.21 -1.23 -1.52
C VAL A 20 2.29 -0.76 -0.08
N ILE A 21 2.13 0.54 0.14
CA ILE A 21 2.20 1.15 1.47
C ILE A 21 0.89 1.91 1.70
N PRO A 22 -0.02 1.43 2.58
CA PRO A 22 -1.22 2.17 2.93
C PRO A 22 -0.86 3.43 3.71
N VAL A 23 -1.47 4.54 3.31
CA VAL A 23 -1.12 5.87 3.80
C VAL A 23 -2.34 6.71 4.13
N HIS A 24 -2.11 7.86 4.77
CA HIS A 24 -3.11 8.92 4.86
C HIS A 24 -2.87 9.98 3.79
N VAL A 25 -3.88 10.79 3.51
CA VAL A 25 -3.82 11.90 2.54
C VAL A 25 -3.11 13.12 3.12
N THR A 26 -3.43 13.51 4.35
CA THR A 26 -2.89 14.74 4.99
C THR A 26 -2.13 14.47 6.28
N ASN A 27 -0.99 15.15 6.46
CA ASN A 27 -0.14 15.04 7.65
C ASN A 27 -0.25 16.27 8.55
N GLN A 28 -1.46 16.66 8.93
CA GLN A 28 -1.70 17.90 9.70
C GLN A 28 -1.11 17.88 11.13
N ARG A 29 -0.57 16.77 11.63
CA ARG A 29 0.14 16.68 12.94
C ARG A 29 1.36 15.72 12.89
N LYS A 30 2.34 16.02 13.75
CA LYS A 30 3.80 15.80 13.63
C LYS A 30 4.39 14.38 13.59
N SER A 31 3.67 13.28 13.76
CA SER A 31 4.30 11.97 13.53
C SER A 31 3.30 10.93 13.06
N TRP A 32 3.75 10.13 12.11
CA TRP A 32 3.00 9.05 11.54
C TRP A 32 3.81 7.78 11.74
N ASP A 33 3.38 7.01 12.75
CA ASP A 33 4.15 5.87 13.23
C ASP A 33 3.35 4.56 13.19
N ARG A 34 2.49 4.38 12.16
CA ARG A 34 1.75 3.12 11.95
C ARG A 34 2.47 2.24 10.96
N TYR A 35 2.51 0.94 11.20
CA TYR A 35 2.97 0.01 10.17
C TYR A 35 2.10 0.16 8.89
N PRO A 36 2.69 0.12 7.68
CA PRO A 36 4.11 -0.07 7.37
C PRO A 36 4.92 1.24 7.20
N ILE A 37 4.37 2.43 7.48
CA ILE A 37 5.09 3.69 7.23
C ILE A 37 6.38 3.85 8.04
N ASN A 38 6.42 3.29 9.26
CA ASN A 38 7.57 3.40 10.15
C ASN A 38 8.82 2.74 9.61
N GLU A 39 8.64 1.63 8.93
CA GLU A 39 9.73 0.92 8.27
C GLU A 39 9.99 1.57 6.91
N ALA A 40 8.95 1.94 6.18
CA ALA A 40 9.08 2.62 4.89
C ALA A 40 9.90 3.92 4.94
N LYS A 41 9.79 4.71 6.01
CA LYS A 41 10.58 5.96 6.17
C LYS A 41 12.08 5.69 6.35
N LEU A 42 12.45 4.50 6.81
CA LEU A 42 13.83 4.06 7.01
C LEU A 42 14.36 3.33 5.78
N GLU A 43 13.57 2.43 5.21
CA GLU A 43 13.94 1.58 4.07
C GLU A 43 13.90 2.33 2.73
N TYR A 44 12.94 3.25 2.55
CA TYR A 44 12.71 3.99 1.30
C TYR A 44 12.63 5.51 1.54
N PRO A 45 13.70 6.14 2.06
CA PRO A 45 13.67 7.53 2.49
C PRO A 45 13.39 8.53 1.35
N LEU A 46 13.89 8.27 0.13
CA LEU A 46 13.66 9.17 -1.00
C LEU A 46 12.22 9.06 -1.50
N ALA A 47 11.68 7.85 -1.60
CA ALA A 47 10.28 7.65 -1.95
C ALA A 47 9.35 8.26 -0.89
N TYR A 48 9.70 8.14 0.41
CA TYR A 48 8.96 8.76 1.50
C TYR A 48 8.96 10.29 1.36
N CYS A 49 10.12 10.90 1.14
CA CYS A 49 10.23 12.34 0.89
C CYS A 49 9.41 12.79 -0.33
N HIS A 50 9.40 12.00 -1.41
CA HIS A 50 8.57 12.27 -2.58
C HIS A 50 7.08 12.33 -2.21
N TYR A 51 6.56 11.31 -1.52
CA TYR A 51 5.16 11.29 -1.12
C TYR A 51 4.82 12.42 -0.14
N ARG A 52 5.70 12.70 0.84
CA ARG A 52 5.51 13.81 1.79
C ARG A 52 5.36 15.15 1.08
N ARG A 53 6.15 15.43 0.05
CA ARG A 53 6.03 16.68 -0.74
C ARG A 53 4.68 16.79 -1.45
N LEU A 54 4.16 15.67 -1.97
CA LEU A 54 2.83 15.64 -2.60
C LEU A 54 1.71 15.88 -1.58
N GLN A 55 1.82 15.30 -0.37
CA GLN A 55 0.88 15.58 0.72
C GLN A 55 0.91 17.06 1.12
N ASP A 56 2.09 17.64 1.31
CA ASP A 56 2.25 19.04 1.72
C ASP A 56 1.73 20.01 0.63
N ALA A 57 1.78 19.60 -0.64
CA ALA A 57 1.19 20.33 -1.77
C ALA A 57 -0.32 20.06 -1.99
N ASN A 58 -0.97 19.22 -1.16
CA ASN A 58 -2.36 18.78 -1.31
C ASN A 58 -2.66 18.10 -2.66
N LEU A 59 -1.70 17.33 -3.19
CA LEU A 59 -1.82 16.61 -4.47
C LEU A 59 -2.15 15.12 -4.30
N THR A 60 -2.55 14.71 -3.11
CA THR A 60 -2.91 13.32 -2.80
C THR A 60 -4.42 13.21 -2.59
N GLU A 61 -5.01 12.10 -3.03
CA GLU A 61 -6.45 11.86 -2.92
C GLU A 61 -6.75 10.46 -2.35
N PRO A 62 -7.82 10.30 -1.52
CA PRO A 62 -8.20 9.00 -1.02
C PRO A 62 -8.57 8.01 -2.15
N GLY A 63 -7.92 6.85 -2.12
CA GLY A 63 -8.11 5.77 -3.09
C GLY A 63 -7.47 6.02 -4.46
N GLU A 64 -6.64 7.05 -4.61
CA GLU A 64 -5.81 7.27 -5.81
C GLU A 64 -4.36 6.89 -5.49
N PRO A 65 -3.84 5.78 -6.05
CA PRO A 65 -2.46 5.35 -5.81
C PRO A 65 -1.45 6.37 -6.35
N VAL A 66 -0.37 6.59 -5.61
CA VAL A 66 0.77 7.42 -6.03
C VAL A 66 2.00 6.52 -6.15
N LEU A 67 2.72 6.62 -7.28
CA LEU A 67 3.89 5.78 -7.54
C LEU A 67 5.19 6.58 -7.41
N SER A 68 6.14 6.05 -6.66
CA SER A 68 7.56 6.44 -6.71
C SER A 68 8.32 5.42 -7.56
N ILE A 69 8.63 5.76 -8.82
CA ILE A 69 9.29 4.86 -9.79
C ILE A 69 10.71 5.35 -10.05
N GLY A 70 11.70 4.45 -10.01
CA GLY A 70 13.10 4.75 -10.33
C GLY A 70 13.82 5.64 -9.31
N ILE A 71 13.20 5.86 -8.15
CA ILE A 71 13.77 6.65 -7.04
C ILE A 71 14.49 5.74 -6.04
N GLU A 72 13.97 4.52 -5.85
CA GLU A 72 14.50 3.50 -4.96
C GLU A 72 14.78 2.21 -5.75
N SER A 73 15.32 1.19 -5.09
CA SER A 73 15.52 -0.15 -5.66
C SER A 73 14.22 -0.85 -6.08
N LYS A 74 13.07 -0.44 -5.51
CA LYS A 74 11.73 -0.95 -5.79
C LYS A 74 10.77 0.16 -6.16
N VAL A 75 9.69 -0.19 -6.86
CA VAL A 75 8.58 0.74 -7.07
C VAL A 75 7.75 0.82 -5.79
N ILE A 76 7.57 2.03 -5.26
CA ILE A 76 6.73 2.23 -4.07
C ILE A 76 5.36 2.75 -4.50
N CYS A 77 4.31 2.00 -4.15
CA CYS A 77 2.93 2.36 -4.39
C CYS A 77 2.29 2.85 -3.08
N TRP A 78 2.19 4.16 -2.93
CA TRP A 78 1.50 4.78 -1.81
C TRP A 78 0.00 4.72 -2.04
N LEU A 79 -0.75 4.13 -1.12
CA LEU A 79 -2.18 3.93 -1.25
C LEU A 79 -2.95 4.72 -0.19
N PRO A 80 -3.51 5.90 -0.50
CA PRO A 80 -4.15 6.73 0.51
C PRO A 80 -5.51 6.15 0.92
N LEU A 81 -5.57 5.59 2.13
CA LEU A 81 -6.74 4.88 2.66
C LEU A 81 -7.40 5.58 3.84
N THR A 82 -6.90 6.75 4.21
CA THR A 82 -7.54 7.62 5.21
C THR A 82 -7.22 9.09 4.95
N ARG A 83 -8.04 10.02 5.46
CA ARG A 83 -7.77 11.47 5.30
C ARG A 83 -6.69 11.97 6.26
N ASP A 84 -6.74 11.50 7.50
CA ASP A 84 -5.86 11.94 8.58
C ASP A 84 -5.50 10.76 9.49
N VAL A 85 -4.41 10.91 10.23
CA VAL A 85 -3.81 9.87 11.08
C VAL A 85 -4.72 9.32 12.20
N ARG A 86 -5.77 10.05 12.61
CA ARG A 86 -6.68 9.62 13.69
C ARG A 86 -7.80 8.72 13.17
N ARG A 87 -7.99 8.68 11.86
CA ARG A 87 -9.09 7.95 11.23
C ARG A 87 -8.60 6.59 10.75
N HIS A 88 -9.39 5.57 11.04
CA HIS A 88 -9.22 4.23 10.50
C HIS A 88 -9.23 4.21 8.97
N TYR A 89 -8.52 3.23 8.41
CA TYR A 89 -8.57 2.97 6.98
C TYR A 89 -10.00 2.70 6.52
N LYS A 90 -10.30 3.05 5.28
CA LYS A 90 -11.63 2.87 4.69
C LYS A 90 -11.59 1.85 3.57
N LEU A 91 -12.32 0.76 3.74
CA LEU A 91 -12.42 -0.32 2.75
C LEU A 91 -12.88 0.18 1.37
N HIS A 92 -13.77 1.16 1.29
CA HIS A 92 -14.21 1.71 0.00
C HIS A 92 -13.08 2.47 -0.73
N TRP A 93 -12.17 3.14 0.00
CA TRP A 93 -10.97 3.77 -0.59
C TRP A 93 -9.94 2.71 -1.01
N LEU A 94 -9.81 1.62 -0.26
CA LEU A 94 -9.00 0.47 -0.68
C LEU A 94 -9.51 -0.11 -1.99
N ILE A 95 -10.81 -0.37 -2.09
CA ILE A 95 -11.43 -0.91 -3.31
C ILE A 95 -11.23 0.03 -4.50
N ARG A 96 -11.39 1.35 -4.29
CA ARG A 96 -11.10 2.36 -5.33
C ARG A 96 -9.64 2.26 -5.77
N GLY A 97 -8.70 2.25 -4.81
CA GLY A 97 -7.27 2.16 -5.08
C GLY A 97 -6.87 0.90 -5.84
N LEU A 98 -7.40 -0.26 -5.44
CA LEU A 98 -7.18 -1.53 -6.15
C LEU A 98 -7.70 -1.50 -7.58
N ARG A 99 -8.86 -0.88 -7.81
CA ARG A 99 -9.38 -0.68 -9.17
C ARG A 99 -8.45 0.20 -10.00
N ARG A 100 -7.94 1.29 -9.42
CA ARG A 100 -6.98 2.16 -10.11
C ARG A 100 -5.67 1.46 -10.43
N MET A 101 -5.14 0.68 -9.51
CA MET A 101 -3.95 -0.15 -9.75
C MET A 101 -4.18 -1.15 -10.91
N ASN A 102 -5.37 -1.73 -11.00
CA ASN A 102 -5.75 -2.59 -12.12
C ASN A 102 -5.84 -1.79 -13.44
N GLU A 103 -6.54 -0.64 -13.46
CA GLU A 103 -6.64 0.25 -14.63
C GLU A 103 -5.26 0.70 -15.16
N MET A 104 -4.28 0.89 -14.28
CA MET A 104 -2.90 1.23 -14.62
C MET A 104 -2.08 0.02 -15.12
N GLY A 105 -2.63 -1.18 -15.03
CA GLY A 105 -1.97 -2.44 -15.38
C GLY A 105 -0.78 -2.76 -14.47
N LEU A 106 -0.82 -2.39 -13.18
CA LEU A 106 0.37 -2.56 -12.32
C LEU A 106 0.71 -4.04 -12.10
N HIS A 107 -0.30 -4.88 -11.85
CA HIS A 107 -0.20 -6.34 -11.76
C HIS A 107 0.21 -7.03 -13.08
N GLU A 108 0.25 -6.30 -14.19
CA GLU A 108 0.77 -6.78 -15.48
C GLU A 108 2.23 -6.39 -15.71
N LYS A 109 2.78 -5.52 -14.86
CA LYS A 109 4.12 -4.93 -15.01
C LYS A 109 5.08 -5.30 -13.87
N TYR A 110 4.54 -5.60 -12.70
CA TYR A 110 5.32 -5.77 -11.47
C TYR A 110 4.78 -6.93 -10.66
N SER A 111 5.67 -7.71 -10.05
CA SER A 111 5.32 -8.50 -8.87
C SER A 111 5.03 -7.54 -7.70
N ILE A 112 3.96 -7.80 -6.94
CA ILE A 112 3.43 -6.84 -5.95
C ILE A 112 3.45 -7.46 -4.55
N ALA A 113 4.17 -6.83 -3.64
CA ALA A 113 4.03 -7.04 -2.20
C ALA A 113 2.94 -6.15 -1.64
N PHE A 114 1.88 -6.78 -1.12
CA PHE A 114 0.70 -6.12 -0.58
C PHE A 114 0.55 -6.43 0.92
N PRO A 115 0.52 -5.42 1.81
CA PRO A 115 0.38 -5.65 3.24
C PRO A 115 -1.06 -6.04 3.59
N ALA A 116 -1.21 -6.95 4.54
CA ALA A 116 -2.49 -7.29 5.11
C ALA A 116 -2.99 -6.16 6.01
N ILE A 117 -3.71 -5.22 5.39
CA ILE A 117 -4.46 -4.19 6.11
C ILE A 117 -5.58 -4.88 6.91
N GLY A 118 -5.80 -4.48 8.16
CA GLY A 118 -6.82 -5.07 9.01
C GLY A 118 -6.32 -6.10 10.02
N VAL A 119 -5.03 -6.44 9.99
CA VAL A 119 -4.45 -7.37 10.98
C VAL A 119 -4.38 -6.72 12.37
N TYR A 120 -4.15 -5.41 12.44
CA TYR A 120 -4.20 -4.66 13.69
C TYR A 120 -5.64 -4.22 13.98
N GLU A 121 -6.11 -4.38 15.23
CA GLU A 121 -7.46 -3.96 15.64
C GLU A 121 -7.75 -2.48 15.30
N GLU A 122 -6.70 -1.64 15.33
CA GLU A 122 -6.76 -0.23 14.99
C GLU A 122 -7.14 0.05 13.53
N ASP A 123 -7.06 -0.92 12.62
CA ASP A 123 -7.39 -0.70 11.22
C ASP A 123 -8.92 -0.73 10.98
N GLN A 124 -9.68 -1.40 11.85
CA GLN A 124 -11.14 -1.60 11.75
C GLN A 124 -11.63 -2.12 10.38
N ILE A 125 -10.76 -2.80 9.64
CA ILE A 125 -11.10 -3.50 8.39
C ILE A 125 -10.84 -4.98 8.61
N ASP A 126 -11.75 -5.82 8.15
CA ASP A 126 -11.54 -7.26 8.14
C ASP A 126 -10.48 -7.64 7.07
N PRO A 127 -9.33 -8.23 7.45
CA PRO A 127 -8.27 -8.60 6.52
C PRO A 127 -8.71 -9.64 5.49
N VAL A 128 -9.75 -10.44 5.77
CA VAL A 128 -10.36 -11.35 4.79
C VAL A 128 -11.02 -10.57 3.66
N ASN A 129 -11.68 -9.44 3.96
CA ASN A 129 -12.28 -8.58 2.94
C ASN A 129 -11.21 -7.86 2.11
N VAL A 130 -10.08 -7.50 2.73
CA VAL A 130 -8.90 -6.97 2.02
C VAL A 130 -8.37 -8.02 1.05
N TYR A 131 -8.07 -9.23 1.52
CA TYR A 131 -7.58 -10.32 0.68
C TYR A 131 -8.53 -10.65 -0.49
N LYS A 132 -9.84 -10.77 -0.23
CA LYS A 132 -10.85 -10.98 -1.28
C LYS A 132 -10.83 -9.86 -2.32
N SER A 133 -10.66 -8.61 -1.89
CA SER A 133 -10.59 -7.46 -2.78
C SER A 133 -9.31 -7.45 -3.61
N VAL A 134 -8.15 -7.70 -3.00
CA VAL A 134 -6.86 -7.82 -3.71
C VAL A 134 -6.94 -8.91 -4.76
N LYS A 135 -7.44 -10.10 -4.40
CA LYS A 135 -7.64 -11.21 -5.34
C LYS A 135 -8.58 -10.85 -6.48
N LYS A 136 -9.67 -10.14 -6.21
CA LYS A 136 -10.64 -9.72 -7.22
C LYS A 136 -10.04 -8.74 -8.24
N TYR A 137 -9.23 -7.79 -7.80
CA TYR A 137 -8.78 -6.69 -8.65
C TYR A 137 -7.38 -6.88 -9.23
N LEU A 138 -6.51 -7.64 -8.58
CA LEU A 138 -5.11 -7.81 -8.97
C LEU A 138 -4.72 -9.28 -9.20
N GLY A 139 -5.58 -10.24 -8.83
CA GLY A 139 -5.26 -11.67 -8.90
C GLY A 139 -5.24 -12.27 -10.31
N ASN A 140 -5.69 -11.54 -11.32
CA ASN A 140 -5.76 -11.99 -12.71
C ASN A 140 -4.59 -11.51 -13.59
N GLY A 141 -3.55 -10.90 -13.02
CA GLY A 141 -2.45 -10.32 -13.77
C GLY A 141 -1.47 -11.33 -14.37
N THR A 142 -0.35 -10.83 -14.89
CA THR A 142 0.81 -11.61 -15.34
C THR A 142 1.84 -11.88 -14.23
N PHE A 143 1.95 -10.99 -13.23
CA PHE A 143 2.90 -11.11 -12.13
C PHE A 143 2.24 -11.35 -10.77
N PRO A 144 2.85 -12.16 -9.88
CA PRO A 144 2.23 -12.56 -8.62
C PRO A 144 1.98 -11.37 -7.69
N VAL A 145 0.95 -11.51 -6.86
CA VAL A 145 0.68 -10.62 -5.72
C VAL A 145 0.92 -11.40 -4.45
N GLU A 146 1.93 -11.00 -3.69
CA GLU A 146 2.25 -11.52 -2.38
C GLU A 146 1.47 -10.75 -1.31
N PHE A 147 0.56 -11.42 -0.62
CA PHE A 147 -0.25 -10.85 0.45
C PHE A 147 0.37 -11.17 1.81
N PHE A 148 0.96 -10.16 2.43
CA PHE A 148 1.75 -10.28 3.66
C PHE A 148 0.88 -10.13 4.90
N ILE A 149 0.64 -11.23 5.61
CA ILE A 149 0.03 -11.23 6.93
C ILE A 149 1.19 -11.15 7.92
N ASP A 150 1.59 -9.94 8.29
CA ASP A 150 2.66 -9.74 9.29
C ASP A 150 2.15 -10.18 10.68
N PHE A 151 3.01 -10.85 11.45
CA PHE A 151 2.74 -11.28 12.83
C PHE A 151 3.79 -10.67 13.76
#